data_AF-A0A6P6SAZ3-F1
#
_entry.id   AF-A0A6P6SAZ3-F1
#
_cell.length_a   1.000
_cell.length_b   1.000
_cell.length_c   1.000
_cell.angle_alpha   90.00
_cell.angle_beta   90.00
_cell.angle_gamma   90.00
#
_symmetry.space_group_name_H-M   'P 1'
#
loop_
_entity.id
_entity.type
_entity.pdbx_description
1 polymer ?
#
loop_
_entity_poly.entity_id
_entity_poly.type
_entity_poly.pdbx_seq_one_letter_code
_entity_poly.pdbx_strand_id
1 'polypeptide(L)'
;MKAIQESLEDISYLLRIPQRKPYGTMEGNVRKALKIATDEKQSILSSIPPELRENGSALYTSLVDGKGGLQSLLQSIEDQDPDKVSVGLASSLDTVAQLELLQAPGLSFLLPNEYLNYPRLTGRGVVEFTIERGDGSTFSPEAAGEPRSVATLRVVLDGYSAPLTAGNFAKLVIDGAYDGAKLNCANQAIISDGELGNSTGYSVPLEIKPSGQFEPLYKTTLSVQDGELPVLPLSVYGAVAMAHSDVSEEYSSPNQFFIYLYNKRNSGLGGLSFDEGQFSVFGYTTLGRETLPQIKTGDVIRSAKLMEGQDRLVLPKNDNGLEE
;
A
#
# COMPACT_ATOMS: atom_id res chain seq x y z
N MET A 1 9.39 -8.14 16.16
CA MET A 1 8.59 -8.36 14.94
C MET A 1 9.47 -8.42 13.69
N LYS A 2 10.26 -7.38 13.38
CA LYS A 2 11.20 -7.37 12.24
C LYS A 2 11.99 -8.68 11.97
N ALA A 3 12.59 -9.29 13.00
CA ALA A 3 13.33 -10.55 12.83
C ALA A 3 12.45 -11.75 12.40
N ILE A 4 11.16 -11.76 12.78
CA ILE A 4 10.17 -12.74 12.31
C ILE A 4 9.86 -12.46 10.84
N GLN A 5 9.59 -11.20 10.48
CA GLN A 5 9.31 -10.77 9.11
C GLN A 5 10.46 -11.14 8.16
N GLU A 6 11.69 -10.71 8.44
CA GLU A 6 12.88 -10.99 7.61
C GLU A 6 13.05 -12.50 7.36
N SER A 7 12.88 -13.31 8.42
CA SER A 7 12.99 -14.76 8.33
C SER A 7 11.92 -15.38 7.42
N LEU A 8 10.71 -14.81 7.39
CA LEU A 8 9.63 -15.26 6.51
C LEU A 8 9.82 -14.75 5.08
N GLU A 9 10.21 -13.49 4.88
CA GLU A 9 10.43 -12.89 3.56
C GLU A 9 11.51 -13.63 2.75
N ASP A 10 12.54 -14.17 3.42
CA ASP A 10 13.55 -15.03 2.80
C ASP A 10 12.92 -16.23 2.06
N ILE A 11 11.82 -16.79 2.58
CA ILE A 11 11.12 -17.94 1.97
C ILE A 11 10.58 -17.58 0.58
N SER A 12 10.20 -16.32 0.35
CA SER A 12 9.70 -15.87 -0.96
C SER A 12 10.76 -16.00 -2.07
N TYR A 13 12.03 -15.75 -1.74
CA TYR A 13 13.16 -15.93 -2.66
C TYR A 13 13.43 -17.42 -2.91
N LEU A 14 13.38 -18.22 -1.85
CA LEU A 14 13.58 -19.67 -1.93
C LEU A 14 12.49 -20.35 -2.78
N LEU A 15 11.25 -19.87 -2.71
CA LEU A 15 10.13 -20.35 -3.53
C LEU A 15 10.33 -20.05 -5.02
N ARG A 16 11.13 -19.05 -5.40
CA ARG A 16 11.39 -18.72 -6.82
C ARG A 16 12.43 -19.62 -7.47
N ILE A 17 13.18 -20.41 -6.71
CA ILE A 17 14.20 -21.32 -7.25
C ILE A 17 13.50 -22.43 -8.05
N PRO A 18 13.71 -22.55 -9.38
CA PRO A 18 12.92 -23.43 -10.24
C PRO A 18 13.31 -24.91 -10.17
N GLN A 19 14.48 -25.24 -9.62
CA GLN A 19 14.98 -26.62 -9.55
C GLN A 19 14.42 -27.36 -8.32
N ARG A 20 15.28 -27.75 -7.39
CA ARG A 20 14.87 -28.36 -6.12
C ARG A 20 14.60 -27.25 -5.10
N LYS A 21 13.36 -27.15 -4.62
CA LYS A 21 13.02 -26.21 -3.56
C LYS A 21 13.81 -26.56 -2.28
N PRO A 22 14.48 -25.59 -1.65
CA PRO A 22 15.25 -25.83 -0.43
C PRO A 22 14.32 -25.87 0.80
N TYR A 23 13.42 -26.86 0.88
CA TYR A 23 12.43 -26.99 1.95
C TYR A 23 13.06 -26.99 3.36
N GLY A 24 14.24 -27.62 3.54
CA GLY A 24 14.92 -27.60 4.84
C GLY A 24 15.37 -26.19 5.27
N THR A 25 15.75 -25.32 4.33
CA THR A 25 16.06 -23.91 4.64
C THR A 25 14.78 -23.14 4.99
N MET A 26 13.70 -23.38 4.23
CA MET A 26 12.39 -22.77 4.52
C MET A 26 11.89 -23.18 5.91
N GLU A 27 12.00 -24.47 6.25
CA GLU A 27 11.62 -25.00 7.56
C GLU A 27 12.43 -24.34 8.69
N GLY A 28 13.76 -24.23 8.52
CA GLY A 28 14.63 -23.53 9.48
C GLY A 28 14.20 -22.08 9.70
N ASN A 29 13.83 -21.37 8.64
CA ASN A 29 13.32 -20.00 8.70
C ASN A 29 12.00 -19.90 9.48
N VAL A 30 11.03 -20.79 9.21
CA VAL A 30 9.75 -20.77 9.95
C VAL A 30 9.94 -21.18 11.40
N ARG A 31 10.80 -22.17 11.70
CA ARG A 31 11.14 -22.55 13.09
C ARG A 31 11.79 -21.40 13.85
N LYS A 32 12.68 -20.63 13.21
CA LYS A 32 13.29 -19.44 13.81
C LYS A 32 12.22 -18.39 14.12
N ALA A 33 11.34 -18.08 13.17
CA ALA A 33 10.22 -17.17 13.35
C ALA A 33 9.29 -17.60 14.50
N LEU A 34 8.91 -18.88 14.53
CA LEU A 34 8.05 -19.47 15.57
C LEU A 34 8.70 -19.42 16.96
N LYS A 35 9.98 -19.73 17.05
CA LYS A 35 10.74 -19.63 18.29
C LYS A 35 10.74 -18.20 18.82
N ILE A 36 11.07 -17.22 17.99
CA ILE A 36 11.05 -15.79 18.38
C ILE A 36 9.64 -15.38 18.82
N ALA A 37 8.60 -15.74 18.06
CA ALA A 37 7.22 -15.43 18.43
C ALA A 37 6.79 -16.03 19.77
N THR A 38 7.32 -17.21 20.12
CA THR A 38 7.01 -17.89 21.37
C THR A 38 7.80 -17.30 22.54
N ASP A 39 9.12 -17.16 22.38
CA ASP A 39 10.03 -16.66 23.42
C ASP A 39 9.73 -15.18 23.77
N GLU A 40 9.39 -14.36 22.77
CA GLU A 40 9.15 -12.92 22.92
C GLU A 40 7.67 -12.55 23.07
N LYS A 41 6.78 -13.51 23.35
CA LYS A 41 5.32 -13.28 23.42
C LYS A 41 4.95 -12.07 24.28
N GLN A 42 5.53 -11.98 25.48
CA GLN A 42 5.22 -10.90 26.42
C GLN A 42 5.70 -9.54 25.89
N SER A 43 6.88 -9.49 25.27
CA SER A 43 7.43 -8.29 24.63
C SER A 43 6.50 -7.81 23.51
N ILE A 44 6.08 -8.72 22.63
CA ILE A 44 5.17 -8.44 21.50
C ILE A 44 3.83 -7.87 21.95
N LEU A 45 3.22 -8.43 23.00
CA LEU A 45 1.89 -8.00 23.46
C LEU A 45 1.93 -6.76 24.37
N SER A 46 3.07 -6.50 25.03
CA SER A 46 3.24 -5.34 25.90
C SER A 46 3.52 -4.04 25.12
N SER A 47 4.08 -4.15 23.91
CA SER A 47 4.25 -3.00 23.01
C SER A 47 2.97 -2.55 22.31
N ILE A 48 1.88 -3.33 22.42
CA ILE A 48 0.55 -2.96 21.90
C ILE A 48 -0.19 -2.12 22.98
N PRO A 49 -0.82 -0.99 22.58
CA PRO A 49 -1.65 -0.19 23.48
C PRO A 49 -2.70 -1.02 24.22
N PRO A 50 -3.00 -0.71 25.50
CA PRO A 50 -3.93 -1.50 26.31
C PRO A 50 -5.30 -1.73 25.64
N GLU A 51 -5.85 -0.71 24.98
CA GLU A 51 -7.12 -0.77 24.25
C GLU A 51 -7.11 -1.73 23.05
N LEU A 52 -5.94 -2.04 22.47
CA LEU A 52 -5.80 -2.91 21.30
C LEU A 52 -5.26 -4.30 21.65
N ARG A 53 -4.97 -4.57 22.93
CA ARG A 53 -4.26 -5.79 23.37
C ARG A 53 -5.07 -7.07 23.16
N GLU A 54 -6.39 -6.99 23.22
CA GLU A 54 -7.27 -8.14 22.91
C GLU A 54 -7.15 -8.54 21.44
N ASN A 55 -7.28 -7.57 20.52
CA ASN A 55 -7.07 -7.77 19.08
C ASN A 55 -5.65 -8.29 18.80
N GLY A 56 -4.64 -7.69 19.43
CA GLY A 56 -3.25 -8.14 19.33
C GLY A 56 -3.05 -9.58 19.79
N SER A 57 -3.73 -10.00 20.85
CA SER A 57 -3.68 -11.38 21.35
C SER A 57 -4.34 -12.36 20.37
N ALA A 58 -5.46 -11.98 19.76
CA ALA A 58 -6.13 -12.78 18.74
C ALA A 58 -5.25 -12.96 17.48
N LEU A 59 -4.64 -11.87 17.00
CA LEU A 59 -3.69 -11.91 15.87
C LEU A 59 -2.45 -12.73 16.20
N TYR A 60 -1.92 -12.61 17.42
CA TYR A 60 -0.81 -13.44 17.88
C TYR A 60 -1.15 -14.93 17.82
N THR A 61 -2.32 -15.32 18.34
CA THR A 61 -2.77 -16.72 18.28
C THR A 61 -2.97 -17.17 16.83
N SER A 62 -3.50 -16.31 15.95
CA SER A 62 -3.61 -16.60 14.52
C SER A 62 -2.24 -16.80 13.86
N LEU A 63 -1.24 -16.00 14.23
CA LEU A 63 0.13 -16.11 13.71
C LEU A 63 0.77 -17.44 14.13
N VAL A 64 0.61 -17.85 15.39
CA VAL A 64 1.28 -19.05 15.91
C VAL A 64 0.54 -20.33 15.53
N ASP A 65 -0.77 -20.38 15.77
CA ASP A 65 -1.60 -21.60 15.75
C ASP A 65 -2.70 -21.57 14.67
N GLY A 66 -2.87 -20.46 13.94
CA GLY A 66 -3.92 -20.31 12.93
C GLY A 66 -3.69 -21.14 11.67
N LYS A 67 -4.75 -21.32 10.87
CA LYS A 67 -4.69 -22.05 9.58
C LYS A 67 -3.74 -21.42 8.54
N GLY A 68 -3.45 -20.13 8.67
CA GLY A 68 -2.45 -19.41 7.88
C GLY A 68 -1.20 -19.03 8.68
N GLY A 69 -1.07 -19.56 9.91
CA GLY A 69 0.02 -19.27 10.82
C GLY A 69 1.24 -20.16 10.63
N LEU A 70 2.25 -19.94 11.47
CA LEU A 70 3.58 -20.53 11.39
C LEU A 70 3.57 -22.06 11.51
N GLN A 71 2.72 -22.64 12.37
CA GLN A 71 2.61 -24.10 12.48
C GLN A 71 2.01 -24.73 11.21
N SER A 72 0.96 -24.14 10.64
CA SER A 72 0.37 -24.64 9.39
C SER A 72 1.32 -24.45 8.20
N LEU A 73 2.13 -23.39 8.22
CA LEU A 73 3.17 -23.17 7.23
C LEU A 73 4.28 -24.23 7.34
N LEU A 74 4.70 -24.62 8.54
CA LEU A 74 5.63 -25.73 8.74
C LEU A 74 5.09 -27.03 8.14
N GLN A 75 3.83 -27.37 8.42
CA GLN A 75 3.21 -28.56 7.84
C GLN A 75 3.22 -28.52 6.30
N SER A 76 2.89 -27.37 5.70
CA SER A 76 2.92 -27.20 4.24
C SER A 76 4.33 -27.40 3.65
N ILE A 77 5.37 -27.02 4.39
CA ILE A 77 6.79 -27.22 4.00
C ILE A 77 7.16 -28.70 4.12
N GLU A 78 6.74 -29.39 5.18
CA GLU A 78 6.95 -30.83 5.39
C GLU A 78 6.28 -31.66 4.29
N ASP A 79 5.07 -31.26 3.89
CA ASP A 79 4.31 -31.85 2.78
C ASP A 79 4.92 -31.54 1.40
N GLN A 80 5.93 -30.65 1.34
CA GLN A 80 6.60 -30.19 0.13
C GLN A 80 5.66 -29.59 -0.92
N ASP A 81 4.58 -28.94 -0.49
CA ASP A 81 3.55 -28.37 -1.37
C ASP A 81 3.83 -26.87 -1.62
N PRO A 82 4.44 -26.49 -2.76
CA PRO A 82 4.90 -25.11 -2.98
C PRO A 82 3.74 -24.10 -3.04
N ASP A 83 2.57 -24.52 -3.50
CA ASP A 83 1.40 -23.65 -3.61
C ASP A 83 0.83 -23.35 -2.22
N LYS A 84 0.71 -24.37 -1.36
CA LYS A 84 0.31 -24.15 0.04
C LYS A 84 1.34 -23.35 0.83
N VAL A 85 2.64 -23.57 0.60
CA VAL A 85 3.70 -22.77 1.25
C VAL A 85 3.59 -21.31 0.83
N SER A 86 3.33 -21.03 -0.45
CA SER A 86 3.12 -19.66 -0.95
C SER A 86 1.93 -18.98 -0.27
N VAL A 87 0.78 -19.66 -0.20
CA VAL A 87 -0.43 -19.13 0.44
C VAL A 87 -0.25 -18.94 1.95
N GLY A 88 0.32 -19.92 2.64
CA GLY A 88 0.58 -19.85 4.08
C GLY A 88 1.59 -18.76 4.44
N LEU A 89 2.65 -18.60 3.63
CA LEU A 89 3.63 -17.52 3.81
C LEU A 89 2.97 -16.14 3.70
N ALA A 90 2.16 -15.92 2.66
CA ALA A 90 1.46 -14.66 2.47
C ALA A 90 0.54 -14.36 3.67
N SER A 91 -0.23 -15.36 4.14
CA SER A 91 -1.12 -15.19 5.30
C SER A 91 -0.36 -14.91 6.61
N SER A 92 0.79 -15.55 6.82
CA SER A 92 1.63 -15.31 7.99
C SER A 92 2.24 -13.92 7.98
N LEU A 93 2.77 -13.48 6.83
CA LEU A 93 3.31 -12.13 6.65
C LEU A 93 2.24 -11.03 6.83
N ASP A 94 1.01 -11.27 6.34
CA ASP A 94 -0.10 -10.35 6.58
C ASP A 94 -0.43 -10.21 8.08
N THR A 95 -0.46 -11.34 8.81
CA THR A 95 -0.68 -11.31 10.26
C THR A 95 0.45 -10.60 11.00
N VAL A 96 1.71 -10.79 10.58
CA VAL A 96 2.87 -10.05 11.11
C VAL A 96 2.71 -8.55 10.89
N ALA A 97 2.33 -8.13 9.67
CA ALA A 97 2.12 -6.72 9.35
C ALA A 97 0.98 -6.10 10.17
N GLN A 98 -0.11 -6.83 10.40
CA GLN A 98 -1.20 -6.38 11.28
C GLN A 98 -0.76 -6.22 12.74
N LEU A 99 0.07 -7.14 13.26
CA LEU A 99 0.64 -7.01 14.62
C LEU A 99 1.56 -5.80 14.73
N GLU A 100 2.43 -5.58 13.74
CA GLU A 100 3.30 -4.39 13.71
C GLU A 100 2.50 -3.10 13.64
N LEU A 101 1.39 -3.09 12.92
CA LEU A 101 0.47 -1.96 12.85
C LEU A 101 -0.15 -1.63 14.22
N LEU A 102 -0.51 -2.63 15.01
CA LEU A 102 -1.03 -2.43 16.37
C LEU A 102 0.04 -1.93 17.35
N GLN A 103 1.32 -2.21 17.09
CA GLN A 103 2.45 -1.73 17.89
C GLN A 103 2.87 -0.30 17.52
N ALA A 104 2.45 0.20 16.35
CA ALA A 104 2.86 1.50 15.86
C ALA A 104 2.13 2.63 16.62
N PRO A 105 2.85 3.60 17.21
CA PRO A 105 2.25 4.71 17.96
C PRO A 105 1.68 5.83 17.06
N GLY A 106 1.49 5.58 15.76
CA GLY A 106 1.20 6.61 14.76
C GLY A 106 2.46 7.11 14.03
N LEU A 107 2.47 8.37 13.59
CA LEU A 107 3.64 8.95 12.91
C LEU A 107 4.82 9.05 13.87
N SER A 108 6.01 8.66 13.41
CA SER A 108 7.23 8.78 14.20
C SER A 108 7.75 10.22 14.29
N PHE A 109 7.30 11.11 13.40
CA PHE A 109 7.77 12.50 13.27
C PHE A 109 6.62 13.50 13.41
N LEU A 110 6.96 14.77 13.59
CA LEU A 110 6.01 15.89 13.59
C LEU A 110 5.95 16.51 12.20
N LEU A 111 4.76 16.95 11.78
CA LEU A 111 4.62 17.70 10.54
C LEU A 111 5.15 19.12 10.69
N PRO A 112 5.72 19.71 9.63
CA PRO A 112 5.98 21.14 9.57
C PRO A 112 4.72 21.96 9.89
N ASN A 113 4.89 23.08 10.59
CA ASN A 113 3.77 23.92 11.06
C ASN A 113 2.83 24.37 9.93
N GLU A 114 3.37 24.63 8.73
CA GLU A 114 2.61 25.04 7.55
C GLU A 114 1.61 23.98 7.07
N TYR A 115 1.82 22.70 7.40
CA TYR A 115 0.98 21.59 6.96
C TYR A 115 0.02 21.06 8.04
N LEU A 116 -0.05 21.69 9.22
CA LEU A 116 -0.93 21.21 10.31
C LEU A 116 -2.43 21.28 9.97
N ASN A 117 -2.80 22.16 9.04
CA ASN A 117 -4.17 22.34 8.55
C ASN A 117 -4.50 21.48 7.31
N TYR A 118 -3.64 20.53 6.96
CA TYR A 118 -3.91 19.59 5.87
C TYR A 118 -4.54 18.30 6.41
N PRO A 119 -5.40 17.64 5.62
CA PRO A 119 -5.80 16.27 5.89
C PRO A 119 -4.57 15.38 5.91
N ARG A 120 -4.47 14.49 6.91
CA ARG A 120 -3.34 13.57 7.03
C ARG A 120 -3.79 12.19 7.47
N LEU A 121 -3.18 11.16 6.92
CA LEU A 121 -3.37 9.79 7.36
C LEU A 121 -2.22 9.41 8.30
N THR A 122 -2.49 9.23 9.59
CA THR A 122 -1.47 8.89 10.59
C THR A 122 -1.33 7.37 10.76
N GLY A 123 -1.18 6.66 9.64
CA GLY A 123 -1.08 5.21 9.59
C GLY A 123 -1.36 4.66 8.21
N ARG A 124 -1.95 3.48 8.13
CA ARG A 124 -2.37 2.86 6.85
C ARG A 124 -3.86 2.96 6.65
N GLY A 125 -4.29 2.92 5.39
CA GLY A 125 -5.70 2.81 5.02
C GLY A 125 -5.85 1.86 3.85
N VAL A 126 -7.08 1.39 3.61
CA VAL A 126 -7.39 0.53 2.46
C VAL A 126 -8.54 1.15 1.69
N VAL A 127 -8.32 1.44 0.42
CA VAL A 127 -9.35 1.91 -0.50
C VAL A 127 -9.72 0.81 -1.47
N GLU A 128 -11.02 0.53 -1.58
CA GLU A 128 -11.57 -0.37 -2.59
C GLU A 128 -12.17 0.44 -3.74
N PHE A 129 -11.68 0.20 -4.94
CA PHE A 129 -12.23 0.74 -6.18
C PHE A 129 -13.10 -0.29 -6.87
N THR A 130 -14.26 0.13 -7.35
CA THR A 130 -15.06 -0.61 -8.33
C THR A 130 -14.91 0.09 -9.67
N ILE A 131 -14.27 -0.57 -10.63
CA ILE A 131 -14.04 -0.05 -11.98
C ILE A 131 -15.06 -0.67 -12.93
N GLU A 132 -15.69 0.14 -13.77
CA GLU A 132 -16.65 -0.26 -14.78
C GLU A 132 -16.10 0.00 -16.18
N ARG A 133 -16.45 -0.88 -17.13
CA ARG A 133 -16.05 -0.74 -18.53
C ARG A 133 -16.75 0.45 -19.21
N GLY A 134 -15.96 1.33 -19.81
CA GLY A 134 -16.50 2.48 -20.55
C GLY A 134 -17.13 2.08 -21.90
N ASP A 135 -16.65 1.00 -22.50
CA ASP A 135 -17.09 0.49 -23.81
C ASP A 135 -18.22 -0.55 -23.73
N GLY A 136 -18.73 -0.84 -22.52
CA GLY A 136 -19.75 -1.86 -22.27
C GLY A 136 -19.26 -3.30 -22.42
N SER A 137 -17.95 -3.52 -22.62
CA SER A 137 -17.35 -4.85 -22.61
C SER A 137 -17.28 -5.43 -21.19
N THR A 138 -16.63 -6.58 -21.04
CA THR A 138 -16.43 -7.24 -19.75
C THR A 138 -14.95 -7.42 -19.46
N PHE A 139 -14.58 -7.44 -18.19
CA PHE A 139 -13.28 -7.92 -17.73
C PHE A 139 -13.19 -9.44 -17.92
N SER A 140 -12.03 -9.89 -18.38
CA SER A 140 -11.70 -11.30 -18.49
C SER A 140 -11.46 -11.88 -17.10
N PRO A 141 -12.04 -13.04 -16.78
CA PRO A 141 -11.86 -13.70 -15.49
C PRO A 141 -10.44 -14.28 -15.37
N GLU A 142 -9.92 -14.36 -14.14
CA GLU A 142 -8.60 -14.94 -13.84
C GLU A 142 -8.55 -16.48 -14.00
N ALA A 143 -9.70 -17.15 -13.88
CA ALA A 143 -9.88 -18.60 -13.99
C ALA A 143 -11.18 -18.91 -14.75
N ALA A 144 -11.68 -20.15 -14.73
CA ALA A 144 -12.93 -20.59 -15.37
C ALA A 144 -14.22 -19.96 -14.78
N GLY A 145 -14.18 -18.67 -14.45
CA GLY A 145 -15.31 -17.87 -14.01
C GLY A 145 -15.98 -17.15 -15.17
N GLU A 146 -17.04 -16.42 -14.85
CA GLU A 146 -17.81 -15.65 -15.83
C GLU A 146 -17.20 -14.25 -16.03
N PRO A 147 -17.24 -13.70 -17.25
CA PRO A 147 -16.90 -12.31 -17.52
C PRO A 147 -17.72 -11.36 -16.64
N ARG A 148 -17.08 -10.29 -16.14
CA ARG A 148 -17.73 -9.32 -15.24
C ARG A 148 -17.73 -7.93 -15.87
N SER A 149 -18.82 -7.19 -15.71
CA SER A 149 -18.90 -5.77 -16.14
C SER A 149 -18.09 -4.83 -15.24
N VAL A 150 -17.77 -5.27 -14.02
CA VAL A 150 -17.00 -4.51 -13.05
C VAL A 150 -15.80 -5.31 -12.53
N ALA A 151 -14.73 -4.58 -12.21
CA ALA A 151 -13.52 -5.07 -11.56
C ALA A 151 -13.36 -4.42 -10.20
N THR A 152 -12.81 -5.16 -9.24
CA THR A 152 -12.50 -4.64 -7.90
C THR A 152 -10.99 -4.54 -7.74
N LEU A 153 -10.52 -3.37 -7.36
CA LEU A 153 -9.11 -3.13 -6.99
C LEU A 153 -9.06 -2.74 -5.51
N ARG A 154 -8.03 -3.17 -4.79
CA ARG A 154 -7.73 -2.60 -3.47
C ARG A 154 -6.37 -1.94 -3.48
N VAL A 155 -6.30 -0.73 -2.96
CA VAL A 155 -5.09 0.05 -2.77
C VAL A 155 -4.86 0.24 -1.28
N VAL A 156 -3.69 -0.17 -0.80
CA VAL A 156 -3.22 0.17 0.55
C VAL A 156 -2.54 1.52 0.50
N LEU A 157 -3.01 2.45 1.31
CA LEU A 157 -2.42 3.78 1.53
C LEU A 157 -1.38 3.70 2.66
N ASP A 158 -0.22 4.32 2.49
CA ASP A 158 0.86 4.39 3.48
C ASP A 158 1.09 5.84 3.93
N GLY A 159 0.36 6.23 4.97
CA GLY A 159 0.51 7.52 5.63
C GLY A 159 1.69 7.61 6.59
N TYR A 160 2.36 6.50 6.93
CA TYR A 160 3.61 6.57 7.71
C TYR A 160 4.76 7.20 6.92
N SER A 161 4.71 7.08 5.59
CA SER A 161 5.72 7.60 4.68
C SER A 161 5.24 8.83 3.91
N ALA A 162 3.95 8.90 3.57
CA ALA A 162 3.35 10.02 2.85
C ALA A 162 2.03 10.49 3.54
N PRO A 163 2.10 11.03 4.78
CA PRO A 163 0.91 11.34 5.56
C PRO A 163 -0.03 12.36 4.90
N LEU A 164 0.52 13.42 4.28
CA LEU A 164 -0.31 14.47 3.68
C LEU A 164 -0.96 13.99 2.39
N THR A 165 -0.19 13.28 1.55
CA THR A 165 -0.64 12.77 0.26
C THR A 165 -1.72 11.70 0.46
N ALA A 166 -1.45 10.71 1.32
CA ALA A 166 -2.41 9.67 1.65
C ALA A 166 -3.65 10.24 2.37
N GLY A 167 -3.47 11.26 3.21
CA GLY A 167 -4.56 11.95 3.91
C GLY A 167 -5.50 12.70 2.98
N ASN A 168 -4.96 13.50 2.06
CA ASN A 168 -5.75 14.20 1.04
C ASN A 168 -6.52 13.19 0.17
N PHE A 169 -5.85 12.13 -0.30
CA PHE A 169 -6.49 11.09 -1.09
C PHE A 169 -7.62 10.39 -0.34
N ALA A 170 -7.38 9.96 0.90
CA ALA A 170 -8.39 9.31 1.73
C ALA A 170 -9.60 10.23 1.99
N LYS A 171 -9.36 11.53 2.21
CA LYS A 171 -10.44 12.51 2.34
C LYS A 171 -11.29 12.58 1.05
N LEU A 172 -10.65 12.69 -0.11
CA LEU A 172 -11.36 12.75 -1.40
C LEU A 172 -12.18 11.49 -1.68
N VAL A 173 -11.68 10.32 -1.28
CA VAL A 173 -12.43 9.06 -1.34
C VAL A 173 -13.68 9.12 -0.43
N ILE A 174 -13.55 9.60 0.81
CA ILE A 174 -14.70 9.74 1.73
C ILE A 174 -15.73 10.75 1.19
N ASP A 175 -15.27 11.83 0.58
CA ASP A 175 -16.13 12.86 -0.01
C ASP A 175 -16.80 12.39 -1.32
N GLY A 176 -16.48 11.18 -1.81
CA GLY A 176 -17.02 10.62 -3.05
C GLY A 176 -16.49 11.31 -4.31
N ALA A 177 -15.37 12.03 -4.22
CA ALA A 177 -14.85 12.85 -5.30
C ALA A 177 -14.54 11.99 -6.55
N TYR A 178 -14.00 10.79 -6.35
CA TYR A 178 -13.61 9.87 -7.43
C TYR A 178 -14.78 9.09 -8.05
N ASP A 179 -15.99 9.16 -7.49
CA ASP A 179 -17.14 8.43 -8.01
C ASP A 179 -17.58 9.02 -9.36
N GLY A 180 -17.60 8.19 -10.40
CA GLY A 180 -17.87 8.58 -11.78
C GLY A 180 -16.65 9.12 -12.55
N ALA A 181 -15.48 9.21 -11.92
CA ALA A 181 -14.26 9.69 -12.58
C ALA A 181 -13.83 8.72 -13.70
N LYS A 182 -13.47 9.25 -14.86
CA LYS A 182 -12.93 8.46 -15.97
C LYS A 182 -11.46 8.14 -15.75
N LEU A 183 -11.00 7.07 -16.39
CA LEU A 183 -9.61 6.67 -16.44
C LEU A 183 -9.05 6.89 -17.83
N ASN A 184 -7.79 7.32 -17.89
CA ASN A 184 -7.01 7.41 -19.12
C ASN A 184 -5.76 6.55 -19.00
N CYS A 185 -5.52 5.68 -19.98
CA CYS A 185 -4.35 4.83 -20.01
C CYS A 185 -3.24 5.48 -20.87
N ALA A 186 -2.08 5.66 -20.25
CA ALA A 186 -0.81 5.92 -20.91
C ALA A 186 0.04 4.64 -20.93
N ASN A 187 1.20 4.67 -21.61
CA ASN A 187 2.04 3.48 -21.80
C ASN A 187 2.43 2.75 -20.49
N GLN A 188 2.64 3.48 -19.40
CA GLN A 188 3.04 2.93 -18.11
C GLN A 188 2.17 3.42 -16.94
N ALA A 189 0.99 3.97 -17.21
CA ALA A 189 0.15 4.52 -16.16
C ALA A 189 -1.33 4.45 -16.52
N ILE A 190 -2.16 4.22 -15.50
CA ILE A 190 -3.60 4.45 -15.54
C ILE A 190 -3.85 5.69 -14.72
N ILE A 191 -4.34 6.76 -15.35
CA ILE A 191 -4.43 8.09 -14.77
C ILE A 191 -5.91 8.39 -14.52
N SER A 192 -6.24 8.89 -13.33
CA SER A 192 -7.59 9.40 -13.06
C SER A 192 -7.80 10.71 -13.80
N ASP A 193 -8.99 10.95 -14.30
CA ASP A 193 -9.33 12.28 -14.80
C ASP A 193 -9.12 13.33 -13.70
N GLY A 194 -8.53 14.47 -14.06
CA GLY A 194 -8.31 15.61 -13.16
C GLY A 194 -9.47 16.60 -13.17
N GLU A 195 -10.43 16.45 -14.09
CA GLU A 195 -11.61 17.30 -14.24
C GLU A 195 -12.68 17.09 -13.14
N LEU A 196 -12.30 16.53 -11.98
CA LEU A 196 -13.10 16.63 -10.75
C LEU A 196 -13.06 18.10 -10.30
N GLY A 197 -13.86 18.96 -10.93
CA GLY A 197 -14.05 20.41 -10.71
C GLY A 197 -12.90 21.14 -9.99
N ASN A 198 -12.26 22.11 -10.66
CA ASN A 198 -11.03 22.87 -10.30
C ASN A 198 -10.82 23.34 -8.83
N SER A 199 -11.75 23.10 -7.91
CA SER A 199 -11.72 23.42 -6.47
C SER A 199 -11.72 22.19 -5.54
N THR A 200 -11.59 20.95 -6.03
CA THR A 200 -11.72 19.75 -5.20
C THR A 200 -10.36 19.22 -4.76
N GLY A 201 -10.09 19.21 -3.45
CA GLY A 201 -8.85 18.67 -2.86
C GLY A 201 -7.85 19.74 -2.41
N TYR A 202 -6.84 19.32 -1.66
CA TYR A 202 -5.76 20.19 -1.19
C TYR A 202 -4.59 20.16 -2.15
N SER A 203 -3.98 21.31 -2.44
CA SER A 203 -2.67 21.34 -3.11
C SER A 203 -1.59 20.90 -2.11
N VAL A 204 -1.31 19.60 -2.10
CA VAL A 204 -0.34 18.96 -1.19
C VAL A 204 1.08 19.17 -1.76
N PRO A 205 2.09 19.54 -0.94
CA PRO A 205 3.47 19.57 -1.42
C PRO A 205 3.91 18.21 -1.96
N LEU A 206 4.86 18.17 -2.89
CA LEU A 206 5.57 16.94 -3.22
C LEU A 206 6.17 16.37 -1.93
N GLU A 207 5.68 15.21 -1.51
CA GLU A 207 6.04 14.52 -0.28
C GLU A 207 6.73 13.20 -0.63
N ILE A 208 8.01 13.07 -0.28
CA ILE A 208 8.81 11.87 -0.55
C ILE A 208 9.68 11.58 0.67
N LYS A 209 9.55 10.37 1.24
CA LYS A 209 10.41 9.91 2.34
C LYS A 209 11.65 9.19 1.80
N PRO A 210 12.87 9.72 1.99
CA PRO A 210 14.08 9.02 1.60
C PRO A 210 14.36 7.83 2.53
N SER A 211 14.93 6.76 1.97
CA SER A 211 15.33 5.57 2.72
C SER A 211 16.41 5.94 3.75
N GLY A 212 16.24 5.46 4.98
CA GLY A 212 17.13 5.78 6.09
C GLY A 212 16.85 7.12 6.78
N GLN A 213 15.96 7.96 6.24
CA GLN A 213 15.53 9.20 6.88
C GLN A 213 14.31 8.98 7.78
N PHE A 214 14.19 9.85 8.78
CA PHE A 214 13.14 9.74 9.79
C PHE A 214 11.80 10.31 9.33
N GLU A 215 11.83 11.41 8.57
CA GLU A 215 10.70 12.19 8.11
C GLU A 215 10.74 12.38 6.58
N PRO A 216 9.59 12.64 5.92
CA PRO A 216 9.55 12.97 4.51
C PRO A 216 10.15 14.34 4.20
N LEU A 217 10.70 14.46 3.00
CA LEU A 217 11.03 15.75 2.40
C LEU A 217 9.79 16.31 1.70
N TYR A 218 9.66 17.63 1.74
CA TYR A 218 8.57 18.36 1.11
C TYR A 218 9.12 19.25 -0.01
N LYS A 219 8.39 19.35 -1.13
CA LYS A 219 8.73 20.15 -2.32
C LYS A 219 10.09 19.81 -2.94
N THR A 220 10.61 18.62 -2.64
CA THR A 220 11.97 18.20 -2.99
C THR A 220 11.91 16.80 -3.60
N THR A 221 12.44 16.67 -4.82
CA THR A 221 12.62 15.38 -5.49
C THR A 221 13.86 14.67 -4.96
N LEU A 222 14.00 13.38 -5.25
CA LEU A 222 15.20 12.61 -4.92
C LEU A 222 16.08 12.39 -6.14
N SER A 223 17.39 12.45 -5.92
CA SER A 223 18.38 12.08 -6.91
C SER A 223 18.75 10.61 -6.78
N VAL A 224 18.10 9.77 -7.57
CA VAL A 224 18.40 8.33 -7.63
C VAL A 224 19.85 8.07 -8.09
N GLN A 225 20.42 8.97 -8.89
CA GLN A 225 21.83 8.89 -9.32
C GLN A 225 22.80 9.05 -8.15
N ASP A 226 22.43 9.86 -7.15
CA ASP A 226 23.20 10.06 -5.92
C ASP A 226 22.91 8.99 -4.85
N GLY A 227 22.11 7.97 -5.20
CA GLY A 227 21.75 6.87 -4.30
C GLY A 227 20.57 7.18 -3.36
N GLU A 228 19.86 8.28 -3.59
CA GLU A 228 18.66 8.62 -2.83
C GLU A 228 17.47 7.79 -3.32
N LEU A 229 17.06 6.81 -2.54
CA LEU A 229 15.92 5.95 -2.86
C LEU A 229 14.74 6.24 -1.94
N PRO A 230 13.51 6.37 -2.45
CA PRO A 230 12.34 6.57 -1.60
C PRO A 230 11.99 5.30 -0.81
N VAL A 231 11.40 5.48 0.37
CA VAL A 231 10.80 4.40 1.17
C VAL A 231 9.62 3.77 0.45
N LEU A 232 8.90 4.56 -0.37
CA LEU A 232 7.83 4.10 -1.25
C LEU A 232 8.31 4.20 -2.72
N PRO A 233 8.91 3.14 -3.29
CA PRO A 233 9.37 3.17 -4.67
C PRO A 233 8.21 3.23 -5.66
N LEU A 234 8.39 4.05 -6.69
CA LEU A 234 7.55 4.05 -7.89
C LEU A 234 7.83 2.80 -8.74
N SER A 235 9.03 2.21 -8.62
CA SER A 235 9.46 0.99 -9.34
C SER A 235 8.78 -0.31 -8.89
N VAL A 236 7.50 -0.24 -8.55
CA VAL A 236 6.66 -1.38 -8.15
C VAL A 236 5.41 -1.39 -9.02
N TYR A 237 5.10 -2.54 -9.61
CA TYR A 237 3.91 -2.68 -10.45
C TYR A 237 2.64 -2.47 -9.62
N GLY A 238 1.83 -1.47 -9.97
CA GLY A 238 0.67 -1.08 -9.17
C GLY A 238 0.99 -0.05 -8.08
N ALA A 239 2.14 0.64 -8.13
CA ALA A 239 2.38 1.81 -7.30
C ALA A 239 1.35 2.90 -7.60
N VAL A 240 0.85 3.57 -6.55
CA VAL A 240 -0.14 4.64 -6.68
C VAL A 240 0.50 5.93 -6.20
N ALA A 241 0.46 6.94 -7.06
CA ALA A 241 1.08 8.23 -6.82
C ALA A 241 0.17 9.37 -7.29
N MET A 242 0.34 10.55 -6.70
CA MET A 242 -0.31 11.75 -7.20
C MET A 242 0.45 12.28 -8.42
N ALA A 243 -0.27 12.76 -9.43
CA ALA A 243 0.33 13.52 -10.51
C ALA A 243 0.87 14.86 -9.98
N HIS A 244 1.74 15.55 -10.73
CA HIS A 244 2.13 16.91 -10.37
C HIS A 244 0.97 17.90 -10.57
N SER A 245 1.01 19.01 -9.83
CA SER A 245 0.14 20.15 -10.14
C SER A 245 0.55 20.76 -11.47
N ASP A 246 -0.45 21.23 -12.21
CA ASP A 246 -0.31 22.05 -13.41
C ASP A 246 0.38 23.40 -13.17
N VAL A 247 0.43 23.87 -11.92
CA VAL A 247 1.05 25.15 -11.53
C VAL A 247 2.54 24.97 -11.20
N SER A 248 2.92 23.89 -10.52
CA SER A 248 4.30 23.64 -10.09
C SER A 248 4.53 22.17 -9.73
N GLU A 249 5.68 21.63 -10.14
CA GLU A 249 6.13 20.27 -9.80
C GLU A 249 6.49 20.12 -8.31
N GLU A 250 6.68 21.23 -7.58
CA GLU A 250 6.85 21.23 -6.12
C GLU A 250 5.57 20.79 -5.38
N TYR A 251 4.43 20.72 -6.06
CA TYR A 251 3.15 20.31 -5.51
C TYR A 251 2.58 19.12 -6.29
N SER A 252 1.87 18.26 -5.57
CA SER A 252 1.00 17.26 -6.15
C SER A 252 -0.30 17.89 -6.64
N SER A 253 -0.89 17.28 -7.67
CA SER A 253 -2.23 17.60 -8.12
C SER A 253 -3.21 17.46 -6.95
N PRO A 254 -4.19 18.36 -6.80
CA PRO A 254 -5.16 18.28 -5.72
C PRO A 254 -5.98 16.98 -5.73
N ASN A 255 -6.23 16.41 -6.90
CA ASN A 255 -7.16 15.30 -7.09
C ASN A 255 -6.63 14.20 -8.05
N GLN A 256 -5.72 14.50 -8.97
CA GLN A 256 -5.31 13.55 -9.99
C GLN A 256 -4.26 12.58 -9.46
N PHE A 257 -4.56 11.28 -9.55
CA PHE A 257 -3.64 10.21 -9.22
C PHE A 257 -3.41 9.31 -10.42
N PHE A 258 -2.38 8.47 -10.33
CA PHE A 258 -2.17 7.41 -11.29
C PHE A 258 -1.70 6.12 -10.62
N ILE A 259 -2.05 5.00 -11.26
CA ILE A 259 -1.53 3.68 -10.95
C ILE A 259 -0.42 3.38 -11.96
N TYR A 260 0.81 3.25 -11.49
CA TYR A 260 1.98 3.02 -12.30
C TYR A 260 2.13 1.54 -12.67
N LEU A 261 2.15 1.26 -13.98
CA LEU A 261 2.31 -0.07 -14.56
C LEU A 261 3.81 -0.35 -14.79
N TYR A 262 4.58 -0.35 -13.70
CA TYR A 262 6.02 -0.55 -13.75
C TYR A 262 6.40 -1.83 -14.52
N ASN A 263 7.33 -1.68 -15.47
CA ASN A 263 7.88 -2.79 -16.23
C ASN A 263 9.39 -2.64 -16.30
N LYS A 264 10.10 -3.64 -15.77
CA LYS A 264 11.58 -3.68 -15.74
C LYS A 264 12.23 -3.53 -17.13
N ARG A 265 11.53 -3.91 -18.20
CA ARG A 265 12.03 -3.74 -19.59
C ARG A 265 12.06 -2.28 -20.03
N ASN A 266 11.26 -1.43 -19.40
CA ASN A 266 11.14 0.00 -19.66
C ASN A 266 11.69 0.80 -18.48
N SER A 267 12.73 0.29 -17.82
CA SER A 267 13.34 0.88 -16.64
C SER A 267 14.76 1.34 -16.94
N GLY A 268 15.23 2.32 -16.17
CA GLY A 268 16.60 2.82 -16.20
C GLY A 268 17.60 1.87 -15.54
N LEU A 269 18.80 2.41 -15.28
CA LEU A 269 19.87 1.68 -14.60
C LEU A 269 19.41 1.15 -13.24
N GLY A 270 19.88 -0.05 -12.88
CA GLY A 270 19.45 -0.74 -11.66
C GLY A 270 18.03 -1.33 -11.72
N GLY A 271 17.30 -1.15 -12.83
CA GLY A 271 15.91 -1.57 -12.94
C GLY A 271 14.96 -0.63 -12.19
N LEU A 272 15.30 0.64 -12.05
CA LEU A 272 14.41 1.65 -11.47
C LEU A 272 13.63 2.37 -12.55
N SER A 273 12.44 2.86 -12.22
CA SER A 273 11.70 3.81 -13.06
C SER A 273 12.57 5.02 -13.38
N PHE A 274 12.41 5.59 -14.56
CA PHE A 274 13.05 6.87 -14.90
C PHE A 274 12.52 8.02 -14.03
N ASP A 275 11.30 7.87 -13.51
CA ASP A 275 10.63 8.85 -12.66
C ASP A 275 10.72 8.49 -11.17
N GLU A 276 11.60 7.55 -10.80
CA GLU A 276 11.82 7.19 -9.40
C GLU A 276 12.29 8.41 -8.60
N GLY A 277 11.66 8.64 -7.44
CA GLY A 277 11.93 9.81 -6.61
C GLY A 277 11.38 11.15 -7.14
N GLN A 278 10.55 11.16 -8.19
CA GLN A 278 9.95 12.39 -8.73
C GLN A 278 8.51 12.63 -8.27
N PHE A 279 7.80 11.59 -7.83
CA PHE A 279 6.38 11.66 -7.47
C PHE A 279 6.12 11.28 -6.01
N SER A 280 5.03 11.82 -5.45
CA SER A 280 4.48 11.38 -4.16
C SER A 280 3.75 10.06 -4.32
N VAL A 281 4.51 8.96 -4.23
CA VAL A 281 3.96 7.62 -4.06
C VAL A 281 3.37 7.53 -2.65
N PHE A 282 2.11 7.12 -2.55
CA PHE A 282 1.40 7.05 -1.27
C PHE A 282 0.73 5.70 -1.03
N GLY A 283 0.87 4.74 -1.94
CA GLY A 283 0.25 3.44 -1.78
C GLY A 283 0.53 2.46 -2.91
N TYR A 284 -0.05 1.26 -2.78
CA TYR A 284 0.09 0.18 -3.75
C TYR A 284 -1.21 -0.58 -3.93
N THR A 285 -1.52 -0.95 -5.17
CA THR A 285 -2.57 -1.92 -5.48
C THR A 285 -2.16 -3.30 -4.95
N THR A 286 -2.90 -3.85 -3.99
CA THR A 286 -2.64 -5.15 -3.35
C THR A 286 -3.61 -6.24 -3.79
N LEU A 287 -4.80 -5.89 -4.29
CA LEU A 287 -5.78 -6.80 -4.88
C LEU A 287 -6.23 -6.26 -6.23
N GLY A 288 -6.43 -7.15 -7.21
CA GLY A 288 -6.89 -6.78 -8.55
C GLY A 288 -5.76 -6.35 -9.50
N ARG A 289 -4.50 -6.66 -9.16
CA ARG A 289 -3.31 -6.20 -9.91
C ARG A 289 -3.29 -6.76 -11.34
N GLU A 290 -3.75 -7.98 -11.52
CA GLU A 290 -3.91 -8.67 -12.79
C GLU A 290 -5.03 -8.12 -13.66
N THR A 291 -5.93 -7.31 -13.09
CA THR A 291 -6.96 -6.58 -13.83
C THR A 291 -6.44 -5.23 -14.35
N LEU A 292 -5.38 -4.66 -13.76
CA LEU A 292 -4.75 -3.41 -14.23
C LEU A 292 -4.41 -3.39 -15.73
N PRO A 293 -3.79 -4.42 -16.35
CA PRO A 293 -3.47 -4.37 -17.78
C PRO A 293 -4.72 -4.47 -18.67
N GLN A 294 -5.87 -4.84 -18.10
CA GLN A 294 -7.13 -4.88 -18.83
C GLN A 294 -7.83 -3.52 -18.86
N ILE A 295 -7.50 -2.58 -17.95
CA ILE A 295 -8.13 -1.25 -17.87
C ILE A 295 -7.79 -0.43 -19.11
N LYS A 296 -8.79 0.25 -19.68
CA LYS A 296 -8.66 1.05 -20.89
C LYS A 296 -9.06 2.51 -20.64
N THR A 297 -8.58 3.40 -21.51
CA THR A 297 -9.08 4.77 -21.58
C THR A 297 -10.60 4.77 -21.79
N GLY A 298 -11.31 5.50 -20.93
CA GLY A 298 -12.76 5.59 -20.92
C GLY A 298 -13.43 4.70 -19.86
N ASP A 299 -12.71 3.74 -19.26
CA ASP A 299 -13.20 3.00 -18.08
C ASP A 299 -13.46 3.99 -16.92
N VAL A 300 -14.40 3.66 -16.05
CA VAL A 300 -14.94 4.58 -15.03
C VAL A 300 -14.74 4.02 -13.64
N ILE A 301 -14.30 4.86 -12.70
CA ILE A 301 -14.37 4.55 -11.28
C ILE A 301 -15.84 4.67 -10.86
N ARG A 302 -16.55 3.54 -10.82
CA ARG A 302 -17.96 3.53 -10.39
C ARG A 302 -18.11 3.94 -8.92
N SER A 303 -17.18 3.50 -8.08
CA SER A 303 -17.08 3.96 -6.70
C SER A 303 -15.69 3.75 -6.11
N ALA A 304 -15.27 4.64 -5.24
CA ALA A 304 -14.11 4.46 -4.35
C ALA A 304 -14.56 4.50 -2.88
N LYS A 305 -14.12 3.54 -2.06
CA LYS A 305 -14.51 3.47 -0.64
C LYS A 305 -13.32 3.23 0.27
N LEU A 306 -13.20 4.03 1.33
CA LEU A 306 -12.24 3.79 2.39
C LEU A 306 -12.78 2.68 3.30
N MET A 307 -12.19 1.49 3.20
CA MET A 307 -12.58 0.30 3.96
C MET A 307 -11.94 0.29 5.35
N GLU A 308 -10.72 0.81 5.45
CA GLU A 308 -9.92 0.85 6.68
C GLU A 308 -9.12 2.15 6.78
N GLY A 309 -8.81 2.58 8.00
CA GLY A 309 -7.95 3.75 8.26
C GLY A 309 -8.69 5.06 8.50
N GLN A 310 -10.02 5.06 8.51
CA GLN A 310 -10.81 6.25 8.84
C GLN A 310 -10.55 6.75 10.27
N ASP A 311 -10.31 5.85 11.20
CA ASP A 311 -9.90 6.11 12.59
C ASP A 311 -8.54 6.81 12.69
N ARG A 312 -7.71 6.72 11.65
CA ARG A 312 -6.37 7.29 11.54
C ARG A 312 -6.31 8.49 10.58
N LEU A 313 -7.44 8.86 9.97
CA LEU A 313 -7.53 10.04 9.15
C LEU A 313 -7.82 11.24 10.03
N VAL A 314 -6.88 12.18 10.07
CA VAL A 314 -7.05 13.44 10.79
C VAL A 314 -7.37 14.53 9.77
N LEU A 315 -8.55 15.12 9.91
CA LEU A 315 -8.99 16.27 9.12
C LEU A 315 -8.63 17.57 9.85
N PRO A 316 -8.38 18.67 9.12
CA PRO A 316 -8.28 19.97 9.75
C PRO A 316 -9.57 20.29 10.51
N LYS A 317 -9.45 21.01 11.62
CA LYS A 317 -10.62 21.56 12.29
C LYS A 317 -11.26 22.55 11.32
N ASN A 318 -12.50 22.31 10.91
CA ASN A 318 -13.25 23.34 10.21
C ASN A 318 -13.33 24.56 11.14
N ASP A 319 -12.76 25.69 10.74
CA ASP A 319 -13.21 26.99 11.22
C ASP A 319 -14.63 27.20 10.67
N ASN A 320 -15.61 26.55 11.29
CA ASN A 320 -16.98 27.03 11.25
C ASN A 320 -17.06 28.27 12.16
N GLY A 321 -16.35 29.33 11.76
CA GLY A 321 -16.65 30.70 12.13
C GLY A 321 -17.91 31.14 11.38
N LEU A 322 -19.05 30.61 11.80
CA LEU A 322 -20.32 31.32 11.70
C LEU A 322 -20.70 31.66 13.14
N GLU A 323 -20.04 32.69 13.67
CA GLU A 323 -20.65 33.55 14.68
C GLU A 323 -21.55 34.55 13.94
N GLU A 324 -22.77 34.66 14.47
CA GLU A 324 -23.91 35.56 14.18
C GLU A 324 -24.84 35.23 12.99
#